data_AF-A0A7W1AI23-F1
#
_entry.id   AF-A0A7W1AI23-F1
#
_cell.length_a   1.000
_cell.length_b   1.000
_cell.length_c   1.000
_cell.angle_alpha   90.00
_cell.angle_beta   90.00
_cell.angle_gamma   90.00
#
_symmetry.space_group_name_H-M   'P 1'
#
loop_
_entity.id
_entity.type
_entity.pdbx_description
1 polymer ?
#
loop_
_entity_poly.entity_id
_entity_poly.type
_entity_poly.pdbx_seq_one_letter_code
_entity_poly.pdbx_strand_id
1 'polypeptide(L)'
;MRAVVLLALLVACQGSGGTDKPPPKPPADAAPVEDALDLVFEDAPRVEPEPEPPDPGKLIAELGAMPAWQAVIDRAQLLARRGQRGVVYGKIGPAIMQLGEPPERVGSAKPIDAGLEASPYVWLVDDTEGNGALGIRVLLAKEPAKEGDRVALGGAWFLDDKKRWYWKVDSVTTLPAAPPGDIKDPPAPFPSHEIQTGNYPAGVRTITLAKDNDAVYFQIVGPPPVRDGDGWLVANELGDTPFARLTLPGERAAYGGQDMRAANERWVLKRVQTYWVRIGKIRKHAKPDEPVSINARTAPVRIN
;
A
#
# COMPACT_ATOMS: atom_id res chain seq x y z
N MET A 1 -17.96 48.25 -14.93
CA MET A 1 -16.99 49.29 -15.36
C MET A 1 -15.66 49.03 -14.67
N ARG A 2 -14.57 48.93 -15.47
CA ARG A 2 -13.12 49.06 -15.14
C ARG A 2 -12.56 48.04 -14.11
N ALA A 3 -11.83 46.99 -14.53
CA ALA A 3 -10.42 46.94 -14.97
C ALA A 3 -9.46 47.51 -13.89
N VAL A 4 -8.40 46.80 -13.47
CA VAL A 4 -7.11 46.79 -14.19
C VAL A 4 -6.22 45.60 -13.80
N VAL A 5 -5.54 45.08 -14.83
CA VAL A 5 -4.44 44.10 -14.92
C VAL A 5 -3.14 44.67 -14.32
N LEU A 6 -2.30 43.83 -13.68
CA LEU A 6 -0.85 44.07 -13.75
C LEU A 6 -0.05 42.76 -13.82
N LEU A 7 0.54 42.58 -15.00
CA LEU A 7 1.51 41.57 -15.40
C LEU A 7 2.90 42.21 -15.22
N ALA A 8 3.84 41.51 -14.59
CA ALA A 8 5.25 41.90 -14.57
C ALA A 8 6.12 40.71 -14.97
N LEU A 9 6.55 40.74 -16.24
CA LEU A 9 7.66 39.99 -16.80
C LEU A 9 8.97 40.73 -16.47
N LEU A 10 9.99 40.00 -16.03
CA LEU A 10 11.38 40.47 -16.07
C LEU A 10 12.26 39.34 -16.61
N VAL A 11 13.01 39.70 -17.64
CA VAL A 11 13.91 38.89 -18.45
C VAL A 11 15.29 39.56 -18.40
N ALA A 12 16.34 38.72 -18.37
CA ALA A 12 17.66 38.87 -19.01
C ALA A 12 18.94 38.98 -18.15
N CYS A 13 19.98 38.43 -18.81
CA CYS A 13 21.44 38.59 -18.72
C CYS A 13 22.18 37.71 -17.69
N GLN A 14 22.82 36.62 -18.12
CA GLN A 14 24.13 36.49 -18.83
C GLN A 14 25.34 36.74 -17.91
N GLY A 15 26.17 35.70 -17.75
CA GLY A 15 27.51 35.77 -17.17
C GLY A 15 28.34 34.58 -17.65
N SER A 16 29.32 34.87 -18.50
CA SER A 16 30.24 33.98 -19.21
C SER A 16 31.54 33.71 -18.44
N GLY A 17 32.19 32.56 -18.73
CA GLY A 17 33.67 32.47 -18.76
C GLY A 17 34.30 31.52 -17.73
N GLY A 18 34.99 30.49 -18.22
CA GLY A 18 35.84 29.61 -17.40
C GLY A 18 36.48 28.50 -18.24
N THR A 19 37.73 28.71 -18.61
CA THR A 19 38.58 27.98 -19.57
C THR A 19 39.14 26.64 -19.08
N ASP A 20 39.34 25.73 -20.06
CA ASP A 20 40.51 24.85 -20.28
C ASP A 20 41.16 24.07 -19.12
N LYS A 21 41.10 22.73 -19.18
CA LYS A 21 42.17 21.84 -19.71
C LYS A 21 41.94 20.37 -19.25
N PRO A 22 41.91 19.38 -20.16
CA PRO A 22 42.02 17.97 -19.78
C PRO A 22 43.50 17.53 -19.61
N PRO A 23 43.83 16.68 -18.62
CA PRO A 23 45.17 16.12 -18.49
C PRO A 23 45.46 15.02 -19.53
N PRO A 24 46.76 14.79 -19.84
CA PRO A 24 47.22 14.04 -21.01
C PRO A 24 47.20 12.51 -20.85
N LYS A 25 47.10 11.86 -22.00
CA LYS A 25 47.14 10.40 -22.25
C LYS A 25 48.58 9.87 -22.18
N PRO A 26 48.87 8.77 -21.48
CA PRO A 26 50.16 8.08 -21.57
C PRO A 26 50.28 7.22 -22.85
N PRO A 27 51.51 7.00 -23.35
CA PRO A 27 51.78 6.42 -24.65
C PRO A 27 51.58 4.91 -24.72
N ALA A 28 51.20 4.45 -25.91
CA ALA A 28 51.34 3.08 -26.35
C ALA A 28 52.77 2.86 -26.83
N ASP A 29 53.42 1.76 -26.43
CA ASP A 29 54.41 1.13 -27.27
C ASP A 29 54.63 -0.37 -26.94
N ALA A 30 54.64 -1.12 -28.04
CA ALA A 30 55.32 -2.37 -28.38
C ALA A 30 55.28 -3.64 -27.48
N ALA A 31 54.90 -4.73 -28.14
CA ALA A 31 54.86 -6.13 -27.71
C ALA A 31 56.25 -6.78 -27.48
N PRO A 32 56.31 -8.04 -26.98
CA PRO A 32 56.37 -9.16 -27.93
C PRO A 32 55.60 -10.44 -27.54
N VAL A 33 55.28 -11.17 -28.62
CA VAL A 33 54.98 -12.60 -28.83
C VAL A 33 55.38 -13.56 -27.70
N GLU A 34 54.45 -14.41 -27.25
CA GLU A 34 54.72 -15.83 -27.00
C GLU A 34 53.51 -16.71 -27.37
N ASP A 35 53.87 -17.79 -28.04
CA ASP A 35 53.09 -18.84 -28.69
C ASP A 35 52.83 -19.93 -27.64
N ALA A 36 51.57 -20.19 -27.28
CA ALA A 36 51.23 -21.28 -26.37
C ALA A 36 49.79 -21.78 -26.56
N LEU A 37 49.69 -22.85 -27.35
CA LEU A 37 48.78 -23.98 -27.18
C LEU A 37 47.27 -23.69 -27.30
N ASP A 38 46.79 -23.91 -28.52
CA ASP A 38 45.41 -24.29 -28.86
C ASP A 38 45.01 -25.53 -28.05
N LEU A 39 44.39 -25.31 -26.89
CA LEU A 39 43.50 -26.28 -26.26
C LEU A 39 42.11 -26.02 -26.84
N VAL A 40 41.69 -26.90 -27.74
CA VAL A 40 40.31 -27.02 -28.21
C VAL A 40 39.45 -27.39 -26.99
N PHE A 41 38.95 -26.37 -26.29
CA PHE A 41 37.85 -26.55 -25.35
C PHE A 41 36.62 -26.86 -26.19
N GLU A 42 36.11 -28.08 -26.07
CA GLU A 42 34.79 -28.45 -26.56
C GLU A 42 33.80 -27.37 -26.12
N ASP A 43 33.10 -26.79 -27.12
CA ASP A 43 32.02 -25.81 -26.94
C ASP A 43 31.01 -26.35 -25.91
N ALA A 44 31.20 -25.94 -24.66
CA ALA A 44 30.17 -26.11 -23.65
C ALA A 44 28.92 -25.40 -24.20
N PRO A 45 27.74 -26.04 -24.18
CA PRO A 45 26.54 -25.45 -24.77
C PRO A 45 26.35 -24.05 -24.20
N ARG A 46 26.42 -23.05 -25.09
CA ARG A 46 26.16 -21.65 -24.78
C ARG A 46 24.75 -21.57 -24.22
N VAL A 47 24.64 -21.58 -22.90
CA VAL A 47 23.37 -21.39 -22.19
C VAL A 47 22.87 -20.03 -22.65
N GLU A 48 21.83 -20.04 -23.48
CA GLU A 48 21.15 -18.81 -23.86
C GLU A 48 20.73 -18.11 -22.56
N PRO A 49 21.05 -16.82 -22.39
CA PRO A 49 20.67 -16.11 -21.19
C PRO A 49 19.16 -16.20 -21.05
N GLU A 50 18.71 -16.82 -19.96
CA GLU A 50 17.29 -16.94 -19.62
C GLU A 50 16.68 -15.52 -19.67
N PRO A 51 15.58 -15.31 -20.41
CA PRO A 51 15.02 -13.98 -20.59
C PRO A 51 14.72 -13.38 -19.21
N GLU A 52 15.27 -12.19 -18.95
CA GLU A 52 15.06 -11.52 -17.67
C GLU A 52 13.55 -11.40 -17.40
N PRO A 53 13.07 -11.81 -16.22
CA PRO A 53 11.65 -11.73 -15.90
C PRO A 53 11.20 -10.26 -16.04
N PRO A 54 10.03 -10.01 -16.65
CA PRO A 54 9.57 -8.66 -16.91
C PRO A 54 9.47 -7.87 -15.60
N ASP A 55 9.99 -6.64 -15.62
CA ASP A 55 9.93 -5.73 -14.47
C ASP A 55 8.47 -5.51 -14.06
N PRO A 56 8.07 -5.90 -12.83
CA PRO A 56 6.69 -5.78 -12.38
C PRO A 56 6.18 -4.33 -12.42
N GLY A 57 7.07 -3.34 -12.22
CA GLY A 57 6.70 -1.94 -12.27
C GLY A 57 6.25 -1.49 -13.66
N LYS A 58 6.92 -1.98 -14.72
CA LYS A 58 6.55 -1.68 -16.10
C LYS A 58 5.20 -2.29 -16.47
N LEU A 59 4.99 -3.57 -16.13
CA LEU A 59 3.73 -4.25 -16.43
C LEU A 59 2.54 -3.57 -15.73
N ILE A 60 2.69 -3.20 -14.46
CA ILE A 60 1.66 -2.45 -13.71
C ILE A 60 1.35 -1.11 -14.39
N ALA A 61 2.39 -0.38 -14.83
CA ALA A 61 2.22 0.89 -15.52
C ALA A 61 1.55 0.75 -16.89
N GLU A 62 1.93 -0.26 -17.68
CA GLU A 62 1.33 -0.56 -18.99
C GLU A 62 -0.15 -0.91 -18.89
N LEU A 63 -0.54 -1.65 -17.83
CA LEU A 63 -1.93 -1.98 -17.56
C LEU A 63 -2.73 -0.79 -16.98
N GLY A 64 -2.07 0.30 -16.59
CA GLY A 64 -2.70 1.38 -15.83
C GLY A 64 -3.27 0.88 -14.49
N ALA A 65 -2.66 -0.15 -13.91
CA ALA A 65 -3.18 -0.80 -12.72
C ALA A 65 -2.86 0.01 -11.46
N MET A 66 -3.84 0.18 -10.59
CA MET A 66 -3.69 0.86 -9.29
C MET A 66 -3.73 -0.12 -8.13
N PRO A 67 -3.14 0.20 -6.96
CA PRO A 67 -3.24 -0.64 -5.78
C PRO A 67 -4.70 -0.87 -5.38
N ALA A 68 -5.02 -2.07 -4.89
CA ALA A 68 -6.36 -2.46 -4.47
C ALA A 68 -7.04 -1.43 -3.54
N TRP A 69 -6.31 -0.88 -2.57
CA TRP A 69 -6.85 0.11 -1.64
C TRP A 69 -7.01 1.49 -2.27
N GLN A 70 -6.17 1.86 -3.24
CA GLN A 70 -6.34 3.11 -3.98
C GLN A 70 -7.71 3.12 -4.70
N ALA A 71 -8.19 1.98 -5.17
CA ALA A 71 -9.53 1.88 -5.75
C ALA A 71 -10.67 2.13 -4.73
N VAL A 72 -10.44 1.88 -3.44
CA VAL A 72 -11.39 2.24 -2.36
C VAL A 72 -11.46 3.75 -2.19
N ILE A 73 -10.29 4.40 -2.19
CA ILE A 73 -10.15 5.86 -2.08
C ILE A 73 -10.80 6.55 -3.29
N ASP A 74 -10.57 6.03 -4.49
CA ASP A 74 -11.07 6.59 -5.75
C ASP A 74 -12.41 5.97 -6.21
N ARG A 75 -13.12 5.30 -5.31
CA ARG A 75 -14.35 4.53 -5.61
C ARG A 75 -15.38 5.32 -6.41
N ALA A 76 -15.51 6.62 -6.16
CA ALA A 76 -16.45 7.50 -6.86
C ALA A 76 -16.20 7.58 -8.39
N GLN A 77 -14.99 7.26 -8.85
CA GLN A 77 -14.56 7.32 -10.25
C GLN A 77 -14.56 5.97 -10.96
N LEU A 78 -14.83 4.87 -10.24
CA LEU A 78 -14.72 3.50 -10.73
C LEU A 78 -16.05 2.74 -10.58
N LEU A 79 -17.17 3.44 -10.78
CA LEU A 79 -18.51 2.89 -10.59
C LEU A 79 -19.05 2.26 -11.87
N ALA A 80 -19.39 0.97 -11.80
CA ALA A 80 -19.91 0.23 -12.95
C ALA A 80 -21.19 0.83 -13.54
N ARG A 81 -22.08 1.34 -12.69
CA ARG A 81 -23.33 2.03 -13.11
C ARG A 81 -23.09 3.27 -13.96
N ARG A 82 -21.87 3.82 -13.96
CA ARG A 82 -21.44 4.96 -14.79
C ARG A 82 -20.64 4.52 -16.02
N GLY A 83 -20.51 3.21 -16.25
CA GLY A 83 -19.61 2.66 -17.28
C GLY A 83 -18.13 2.87 -16.97
N GLN A 84 -17.80 3.31 -15.75
CA GLN A 84 -16.42 3.56 -15.33
C GLN A 84 -15.77 2.26 -14.89
N ARG A 85 -14.60 1.97 -15.44
CA ARG A 85 -13.81 0.76 -15.18
C ARG A 85 -12.37 1.13 -14.89
N GLY A 86 -11.65 0.23 -14.24
CA GLY A 86 -10.22 0.36 -14.01
C GLY A 86 -9.56 -1.00 -13.91
N VAL A 87 -8.27 -0.98 -13.60
CA VAL A 87 -7.49 -2.17 -13.29
C VAL A 87 -6.94 -1.99 -11.89
N VAL A 88 -7.17 -2.98 -11.02
CA VAL A 88 -6.66 -2.98 -9.64
C VAL A 88 -5.71 -4.13 -9.46
N TYR A 89 -4.62 -3.95 -8.70
CA TYR A 89 -3.69 -5.04 -8.43
C TYR A 89 -3.48 -5.27 -6.95
N GLY A 90 -3.05 -6.49 -6.65
CA GLY A 90 -2.76 -6.95 -5.30
C GLY A 90 -2.51 -8.45 -5.29
N LYS A 91 -2.55 -9.03 -4.09
CA LYS A 91 -2.39 -10.47 -3.87
C LYS A 91 -3.73 -11.09 -3.52
N ILE A 92 -4.10 -12.21 -4.14
CA ILE A 92 -5.29 -12.96 -3.76
C ILE A 92 -5.06 -13.52 -2.35
N GLY A 93 -5.89 -13.09 -1.43
CA GLY A 93 -5.92 -13.54 -0.04
C GLY A 93 -6.88 -14.72 0.17
N PRO A 94 -7.07 -15.12 1.43
CA PRO A 94 -7.97 -16.21 1.77
C PRO A 94 -9.42 -15.91 1.38
N ALA A 95 -10.20 -16.98 1.23
CA ALA A 95 -11.65 -16.87 1.06
C ALA A 95 -12.30 -16.15 2.24
N ILE A 96 -13.31 -15.34 1.97
CA ILE A 96 -14.03 -14.62 3.01
C ILE A 96 -15.02 -15.58 3.65
N MET A 97 -14.91 -15.80 4.97
CA MET A 97 -15.90 -16.59 5.69
C MET A 97 -17.06 -15.70 6.15
N GLN A 98 -18.29 -16.16 5.97
CA GLN A 98 -19.49 -15.49 6.45
C GLN A 98 -20.34 -16.45 7.28
N LEU A 99 -21.12 -15.91 8.22
CA LEU A 99 -22.11 -16.71 8.93
C LEU A 99 -23.15 -17.17 7.91
N GLY A 100 -23.40 -18.48 7.85
CA GLY A 100 -24.42 -19.07 6.98
C GLY A 100 -25.79 -18.46 7.27
N GLU A 101 -26.66 -18.44 6.26
CA GLU A 101 -28.04 -18.05 6.52
C GLU A 101 -28.66 -19.07 7.48
N PRO A 102 -29.28 -18.62 8.58
CA PRO A 102 -30.00 -19.54 9.44
C PRO A 102 -31.07 -20.21 8.58
N PRO A 103 -31.11 -21.54 8.48
CA PRO A 103 -32.06 -22.18 7.59
C PRO A 103 -33.47 -21.79 7.98
N GLU A 104 -34.33 -21.59 6.98
CA GLU A 104 -35.76 -21.36 7.21
C GLU A 104 -36.26 -22.41 8.22
N ARG A 105 -36.96 -21.96 9.27
CA ARG A 105 -37.41 -22.84 10.37
C ARG A 105 -38.30 -23.97 9.83
N VAL A 106 -37.71 -25.09 9.45
CA VAL A 106 -38.43 -26.33 9.17
C VAL A 106 -38.53 -27.12 10.46
N GLY A 107 -39.51 -26.76 11.29
CA GLY A 107 -40.24 -27.64 12.22
C GLY A 107 -39.49 -28.61 13.16
N SER A 108 -38.18 -28.50 13.37
CA SER A 108 -37.43 -29.48 14.18
C SER A 108 -36.58 -28.83 15.25
N ALA A 109 -36.78 -29.29 16.49
CA ALA A 109 -36.22 -28.75 17.73
C ALA A 109 -34.76 -29.16 17.96
N LYS A 110 -33.89 -28.99 16.96
CA LYS A 110 -32.43 -29.05 17.17
C LYS A 110 -31.84 -27.63 17.13
N PRO A 111 -30.85 -27.30 17.98
CA PRO A 111 -30.08 -26.08 17.82
C PRO A 111 -29.38 -26.16 16.46
N ILE A 112 -29.70 -25.24 15.56
CA ILE A 112 -29.06 -25.18 14.26
C ILE A 112 -27.89 -24.21 14.38
N ASP A 113 -26.68 -24.77 14.31
CA ASP A 113 -25.45 -24.03 14.19
C ASP A 113 -25.44 -23.40 12.79
N ALA A 114 -25.59 -22.07 12.69
CA ALA A 114 -25.64 -21.33 11.43
C ALA A 114 -24.24 -21.21 10.82
N GLY A 115 -23.54 -22.34 10.67
CA GLY A 115 -22.09 -22.48 10.52
C GLY A 115 -21.41 -21.51 9.55
N LEU A 116 -20.09 -21.36 9.70
CA LEU A 116 -19.28 -20.52 8.82
C LEU A 116 -19.23 -21.11 7.41
N GLU A 117 -19.73 -20.36 6.43
CA GLU A 117 -19.72 -20.72 5.01
C GLU A 117 -18.77 -19.80 4.23
N ALA A 118 -18.21 -20.32 3.14
CA ALA A 118 -17.39 -19.52 2.24
C ALA A 118 -18.27 -18.55 1.44
N SER A 119 -17.95 -17.27 1.51
CA SER A 119 -18.53 -16.23 0.67
C SER A 119 -18.11 -16.44 -0.80
N PRO A 120 -18.94 -16.03 -1.78
CA PRO A 120 -18.54 -16.02 -3.19
C PRO A 120 -17.42 -15.01 -3.49
N TYR A 121 -17.07 -14.15 -2.53
CA TYR A 121 -16.00 -13.16 -2.63
C TYR A 121 -14.71 -13.66 -1.98
N VAL A 122 -13.58 -13.29 -2.57
CA VAL A 122 -12.24 -13.44 -1.98
C VAL A 122 -11.64 -12.07 -1.68
N TRP A 123 -10.59 -12.03 -0.86
CA TRP A 123 -9.82 -10.81 -0.66
C TRP A 123 -8.83 -10.59 -1.79
N LEU A 124 -8.79 -9.37 -2.33
CA LEU A 124 -7.60 -8.85 -3.00
C LEU A 124 -6.88 -7.94 -1.99
N VAL A 125 -5.77 -8.44 -1.46
CA VAL A 125 -4.92 -7.78 -0.47
C VAL A 125 -4.04 -6.76 -1.17
N ASP A 126 -4.03 -5.53 -0.66
CA ASP A 126 -3.12 -4.49 -1.12
C ASP A 126 -1.70 -4.80 -0.60
N ASP A 127 -0.75 -4.93 -1.53
CA ASP A 127 0.64 -5.26 -1.23
C ASP A 127 1.56 -4.02 -1.20
N THR A 128 1.00 -2.82 -1.32
CA THR A 128 1.74 -1.55 -1.37
C THR A 128 1.77 -0.81 -0.04
N GLU A 129 0.74 -0.97 0.79
CA GLU A 129 0.57 -0.25 2.05
C GLU A 129 -0.04 -1.16 3.14
N GLY A 130 0.31 -0.88 4.40
CA GLY A 130 -0.31 -1.52 5.55
C GLY A 130 0.13 -2.96 5.83
N ASN A 131 1.17 -3.47 5.15
CA ASN A 131 1.67 -4.85 5.32
C ASN A 131 0.56 -5.90 5.20
N GLY A 132 -0.27 -5.77 4.16
CA GLY A 132 -1.40 -6.67 3.91
C GLY A 132 -2.64 -6.44 4.78
N ALA A 133 -2.68 -5.38 5.59
CA ALA A 133 -3.86 -5.02 6.38
C ALA A 133 -5.02 -4.45 5.55
N LEU A 134 -4.73 -3.99 4.33
CA LEU A 134 -5.69 -3.36 3.44
C LEU A 134 -6.08 -4.32 2.32
N GLY A 135 -7.32 -4.21 1.85
CA GLY A 135 -7.79 -5.07 0.79
C GLY A 135 -9.25 -4.85 0.45
N ILE A 136 -9.67 -5.44 -0.67
CA ILE A 136 -11.02 -5.29 -1.22
C ILE A 136 -11.64 -6.65 -1.48
N ARG A 137 -12.98 -6.70 -1.40
CA ARG A 137 -13.74 -7.87 -1.83
C ARG A 137 -13.75 -7.93 -3.35
N VAL A 138 -13.39 -9.06 -3.93
CA VAL A 138 -13.47 -9.28 -5.37
C VAL A 138 -14.34 -10.48 -5.67
N LEU A 139 -15.17 -10.35 -6.70
CA LEU A 139 -15.91 -11.46 -7.29
C LEU A 139 -15.12 -11.93 -8.51
N LEU A 140 -14.36 -13.01 -8.36
CA LEU A 140 -13.62 -13.62 -9.46
C LEU A 140 -14.59 -14.21 -10.49
N ALA A 141 -14.28 -14.03 -11.77
CA ALA A 141 -15.01 -14.65 -12.86
C ALA A 141 -14.62 -16.14 -13.01
N LYS A 142 -14.93 -16.75 -14.15
CA LYS A 142 -14.69 -18.19 -14.43
C LYS A 142 -13.22 -18.63 -14.33
N GLU A 143 -12.26 -17.72 -14.44
CA GLU A 143 -10.83 -18.04 -14.35
C GLU A 143 -10.34 -17.92 -12.89
N PRO A 144 -9.94 -19.03 -12.25
CA PRO A 144 -9.57 -19.01 -10.84
C PRO A 144 -8.13 -18.54 -10.66
N ALA A 145 -7.94 -17.32 -10.17
CA ALA A 145 -6.71 -16.96 -9.47
C ALA A 145 -6.69 -17.68 -8.11
N LYS A 146 -5.53 -18.20 -7.70
CA LYS A 146 -5.38 -18.96 -6.46
C LYS A 146 -4.94 -18.04 -5.32
N GLU A 147 -5.24 -18.45 -4.10
CA GLU A 147 -4.66 -17.80 -2.91
C GLU A 147 -3.14 -17.76 -3.03
N GLY A 148 -2.57 -16.57 -2.83
CA GLY A 148 -1.15 -16.33 -3.01
C GLY A 148 -0.78 -15.65 -4.33
N ASP A 149 -1.61 -15.79 -5.37
CA ASP A 149 -1.32 -15.23 -6.69
C ASP A 149 -1.34 -13.70 -6.63
N ARG A 150 -0.36 -13.08 -7.27
CA ARG A 150 -0.36 -11.64 -7.50
C ARG A 150 -0.99 -11.37 -8.85
N VAL A 151 -2.01 -10.52 -8.88
CA VAL A 151 -2.84 -10.33 -10.07
C VAL A 151 -3.21 -8.86 -10.26
N ALA A 152 -3.42 -8.49 -11.52
CA ALA A 152 -4.14 -7.30 -11.94
C ALA A 152 -5.54 -7.72 -12.42
N LEU A 153 -6.57 -7.07 -11.88
CA LEU A 153 -7.98 -7.38 -12.11
C LEU A 153 -8.65 -6.18 -12.80
N GLY A 154 -8.99 -6.35 -14.07
CA GLY A 154 -9.86 -5.39 -14.77
C GLY A 154 -11.29 -5.52 -14.24
N GLY A 155 -11.94 -4.41 -13.94
CA GLY A 155 -13.28 -4.43 -13.36
C GLY A 155 -13.85 -3.08 -12.99
N ALA A 156 -14.86 -3.11 -12.12
CA ALA A 156 -15.49 -1.93 -11.55
C ALA A 156 -16.20 -2.25 -10.22
N TRP A 157 -16.52 -1.20 -9.46
CA TRP A 157 -17.26 -1.33 -8.20
C TRP A 157 -18.75 -1.62 -8.41
N PHE A 158 -19.24 -2.59 -7.65
CA PHE A 158 -20.65 -2.96 -7.48
C PHE A 158 -21.02 -3.03 -6.00
N LEU A 159 -22.33 -3.02 -5.74
CA LEU A 159 -22.90 -3.30 -4.43
C LEU A 159 -23.54 -4.69 -4.46
N ASP A 160 -23.28 -5.50 -3.43
CA ASP A 160 -24.00 -6.74 -3.21
C ASP A 160 -25.40 -6.48 -2.62
N ASP A 161 -26.18 -7.55 -2.40
CA ASP A 161 -27.53 -7.47 -1.84
C ASP A 161 -27.55 -6.87 -0.42
N LYS A 162 -26.42 -6.97 0.30
CA LYS A 162 -26.21 -6.39 1.63
C LYS A 162 -25.66 -4.95 1.56
N LYS A 163 -25.68 -4.33 0.37
CA LYS A 163 -25.14 -2.97 0.09
C LYS A 163 -23.66 -2.83 0.44
N ARG A 164 -22.90 -3.91 0.29
CA ARG A 164 -21.47 -3.93 0.55
C ARG A 164 -20.72 -3.85 -0.77
N TRP A 165 -19.70 -2.99 -0.83
CA TRP A 165 -18.89 -2.80 -2.02
C TRP A 165 -18.06 -4.04 -2.35
N TYR A 166 -18.06 -4.45 -3.61
CA TYR A 166 -17.13 -5.44 -4.16
C TYR A 166 -16.69 -5.04 -5.56
N TRP A 167 -15.50 -5.47 -5.94
CA TRP A 167 -14.97 -5.32 -7.29
C TRP A 167 -15.44 -6.49 -8.14
N LYS A 168 -16.23 -6.20 -9.18
CA LYS A 168 -16.64 -7.21 -10.15
C LYS A 168 -15.56 -7.34 -11.20
N VAL A 169 -14.97 -8.53 -11.30
CA VAL A 169 -13.85 -8.81 -12.20
C VAL A 169 -14.37 -9.19 -13.58
N ASP A 170 -13.77 -8.59 -14.61
CA ASP A 170 -14.04 -8.88 -16.01
C ASP A 170 -12.82 -9.48 -16.73
N SER A 171 -11.61 -9.16 -16.26
CA SER A 171 -10.36 -9.73 -16.75
C SER A 171 -9.37 -9.96 -15.61
N VAL A 172 -8.54 -10.99 -15.75
CA VAL A 172 -7.47 -11.34 -14.81
C VAL A 172 -6.15 -11.36 -15.57
N THR A 173 -5.12 -10.78 -15.00
CA THR A 173 -3.75 -10.83 -15.53
C THR A 173 -2.80 -11.14 -14.40
N THR A 174 -2.06 -12.25 -14.50
CA THR A 174 -1.07 -12.62 -13.50
C THR A 174 0.11 -11.66 -13.54
N LEU A 175 0.58 -11.25 -12.37
CA LEU A 175 1.73 -10.39 -12.21
C LEU A 175 2.93 -11.18 -11.64
N PRO A 176 4.17 -10.77 -11.94
CA PRO A 176 5.34 -11.29 -11.25
C PRO A 176 5.24 -11.04 -9.74
N ALA A 177 5.86 -11.92 -8.94
CA ALA A 177 5.91 -11.76 -7.49
C ALA A 177 6.40 -10.36 -7.09
N ALA A 178 5.83 -9.81 -6.02
CA ALA A 178 6.29 -8.55 -5.48
C ALA A 178 7.73 -8.70 -4.96
N PRO A 179 8.57 -7.67 -5.09
CA PRO A 179 9.85 -7.62 -4.40
C PRO A 179 9.65 -7.86 -2.89
N PRO A 180 10.59 -8.56 -2.21
CA PRO A 180 10.51 -8.73 -0.77
C PRO A 180 10.39 -7.39 -0.05
N GLY A 181 9.43 -7.28 0.86
CA GLY A 181 9.30 -6.12 1.74
C GLY A 181 10.45 -6.04 2.74
N ASP A 182 10.75 -4.83 3.20
CA ASP A 182 11.71 -4.54 4.27
C ASP A 182 11.10 -4.69 5.68
N ILE A 183 9.78 -4.86 5.78
CA ILE A 183 9.07 -5.14 7.04
C ILE A 183 9.21 -6.63 7.36
N LYS A 184 9.80 -6.93 8.52
CA LYS A 184 10.01 -8.31 8.99
C LYS A 184 8.82 -8.90 9.73
N ASP A 185 7.85 -8.08 10.13
CA ASP A 185 6.67 -8.56 10.83
C ASP A 185 5.77 -9.34 9.88
N PRO A 186 5.13 -10.43 10.35
CA PRO A 186 4.23 -11.20 9.51
C PRO A 186 3.10 -10.29 8.99
N PRO A 187 2.67 -10.49 7.73
CA PRO A 187 1.53 -9.76 7.20
C PRO A 187 0.28 -10.06 8.02
N ALA A 188 -0.68 -9.14 8.00
CA ALA A 188 -1.98 -9.39 8.62
C ALA A 188 -2.61 -10.65 8.00
N PRO A 189 -3.24 -11.53 8.80
CA PRO A 189 -3.83 -12.77 8.30
C PRO A 189 -5.00 -12.52 7.35
N PHE A 190 -5.69 -11.38 7.49
CA PHE A 190 -6.77 -10.94 6.61
C PHE A 190 -6.84 -9.41 6.60
N PRO A 191 -7.21 -8.79 5.46
CA PRO A 191 -7.49 -7.37 5.40
C PRO A 191 -8.66 -7.00 6.32
N SER A 192 -8.42 -6.09 7.26
CA SER A 192 -9.46 -5.59 8.16
C SER A 192 -9.02 -4.30 8.83
N HIS A 193 -10.00 -3.42 9.10
CA HIS A 193 -9.82 -2.25 9.96
C HIS A 193 -10.11 -2.58 11.44
N GLU A 194 -10.36 -3.85 11.75
CA GLU A 194 -10.45 -4.33 13.12
C GLU A 194 -9.07 -4.29 13.79
N ILE A 195 -8.98 -3.60 14.92
CA ILE A 195 -7.73 -3.48 15.65
C ILE A 195 -7.47 -4.77 16.43
N GLN A 196 -6.47 -5.51 15.98
CA GLN A 196 -5.99 -6.70 16.68
C GLN A 196 -5.31 -6.32 17.99
N THR A 197 -5.32 -7.27 18.93
CA THR A 197 -4.66 -7.13 20.22
C THR A 197 -3.42 -8.01 20.24
N GLY A 198 -2.31 -7.49 20.73
CA GLY A 198 -1.02 -8.19 20.71
C GLY A 198 0.01 -7.61 21.66
N ASN A 199 1.20 -8.20 21.64
CA ASN A 199 2.35 -7.77 22.44
C ASN A 199 3.22 -6.78 21.65
N TYR A 200 4.14 -6.12 22.36
CA TYR A 200 5.17 -5.32 21.72
C TYR A 200 6.10 -6.16 20.86
N PRO A 201 6.47 -5.69 19.65
CA PRO A 201 7.54 -6.31 18.88
C PRO A 201 8.90 -6.00 19.51
N ALA A 202 9.90 -6.81 19.19
CA ALA A 202 11.27 -6.57 19.65
C ALA A 202 11.79 -5.21 19.17
N GLY A 203 12.42 -4.46 20.07
CA GLY A 203 13.03 -3.16 19.77
C GLY A 203 12.05 -2.00 19.60
N VAL A 204 10.78 -2.15 20.01
CA VAL A 204 9.81 -1.05 20.02
C VAL A 204 10.30 0.15 20.85
N ARG A 205 9.98 1.37 20.40
CA ARG A 205 10.30 2.62 21.10
C ARG A 205 9.06 3.44 21.39
N THR A 206 9.16 4.36 22.33
CA THR A 206 8.18 5.44 22.45
C THR A 206 8.20 6.30 21.18
N ILE A 207 7.06 6.87 20.81
CA ILE A 207 6.96 7.68 19.58
C ILE A 207 7.89 8.90 19.58
N THR A 208 8.18 9.48 20.73
CA THR A 208 9.12 10.61 20.89
C THR A 208 10.59 10.24 20.64
N LEU A 209 10.96 8.97 20.81
CA LEU A 209 12.32 8.45 20.59
C LEU A 209 12.45 7.69 19.26
N ALA A 210 11.43 7.76 18.42
CA ALA A 210 11.35 7.05 17.16
C ALA A 210 12.41 7.51 16.15
N LYS A 211 12.91 6.54 15.37
CA LYS A 211 13.70 6.78 14.16
C LYS A 211 12.94 6.29 12.93
N ASP A 212 13.44 6.66 11.76
CA ASP A 212 12.89 6.17 10.49
C ASP A 212 12.85 4.63 10.48
N ASN A 213 11.70 4.07 10.07
CA ASN A 213 11.46 2.62 9.99
C ASN A 213 11.40 1.85 11.33
N ASP A 214 11.33 2.53 12.47
CA ASP A 214 11.17 1.87 13.77
C ASP A 214 9.77 1.28 13.98
N ALA A 215 9.66 0.36 14.94
CA ALA A 215 8.39 0.08 15.60
C ALA A 215 8.21 1.07 16.76
N VAL A 216 7.05 1.71 16.82
CA VAL A 216 6.74 2.72 17.84
C VAL A 216 5.44 2.39 18.54
N TYR A 217 5.35 2.74 19.82
CA TYR A 217 4.09 2.75 20.55
C TYR A 217 3.69 4.16 20.98
N PHE A 218 2.38 4.35 21.11
CA PHE A 218 1.77 5.66 21.34
C PHE A 218 0.36 5.53 21.94
N GLN A 219 -0.14 6.65 22.44
CA GLN A 219 -1.55 6.85 22.80
C GLN A 219 -2.17 8.00 21.99
N ILE A 220 -3.49 7.94 21.80
CA ILE A 220 -4.26 9.02 21.16
C ILE A 220 -4.52 10.14 22.18
N VAL A 221 -4.00 11.33 21.91
CA VAL A 221 -4.14 12.49 22.80
C VAL A 221 -5.21 13.49 22.33
N GLY A 222 -5.43 13.59 21.02
CA GLY A 222 -6.41 14.48 20.40
C GLY A 222 -7.78 13.83 20.11
N PRO A 223 -8.73 14.60 19.54
CA PRO A 223 -9.94 14.03 18.96
C PRO A 223 -9.59 13.19 17.71
N PRO A 224 -10.51 12.31 17.25
CA PRO A 224 -10.37 11.65 15.96
C PRO A 224 -10.18 12.66 14.81
N PRO A 225 -9.46 12.30 13.74
CA PRO A 225 -9.28 13.16 12.57
C PRO A 225 -10.64 13.61 12.01
N VAL A 226 -10.77 14.90 11.69
CA VAL A 226 -12.01 15.45 11.12
C VAL A 226 -12.06 15.18 9.62
N ARG A 227 -10.91 15.27 8.94
CA ARG A 227 -10.77 14.94 7.53
C ARG A 227 -9.75 13.83 7.35
N ASP A 228 -9.92 13.10 6.26
CA ASP A 228 -8.95 12.11 5.84
C ASP A 228 -7.61 12.76 5.52
N GLY A 229 -6.53 12.11 5.92
CA GLY A 229 -5.17 12.63 5.80
C GLY A 229 -4.76 13.63 6.88
N ASP A 230 -5.65 14.10 7.76
CA ASP A 230 -5.27 14.98 8.89
C ASP A 230 -4.35 14.27 9.89
N GLY A 231 -4.46 12.93 9.94
CA GLY A 231 -3.72 12.05 10.83
C GLY A 231 -4.18 12.14 12.29
N TRP A 232 -3.84 11.12 13.06
CA TRP A 232 -4.12 11.03 14.49
C TRP A 232 -3.09 11.81 15.30
N LEU A 233 -3.54 12.63 16.24
CA LEU A 233 -2.64 13.28 17.20
C LEU A 233 -2.24 12.31 18.30
N VAL A 234 -0.94 12.04 18.37
CA VAL A 234 -0.36 10.99 19.21
C VAL A 234 0.79 11.50 20.06
N ALA A 235 0.95 10.90 21.24
CA ALA A 235 2.06 11.13 22.16
C ALA A 235 2.46 9.81 22.83
N ASN A 236 3.41 9.84 23.77
CA ASN A 236 3.79 8.64 24.52
C ASN A 236 2.61 8.18 25.39
N GLU A 237 2.04 9.10 26.16
CA GLU A 237 0.93 8.83 27.08
C GLU A 237 -0.16 9.92 27.00
N LEU A 238 -1.35 9.61 27.50
CA LEU A 238 -2.45 10.56 27.60
C LEU A 238 -2.12 11.68 28.60
N GLY A 239 -2.15 12.92 28.13
CA GLY A 239 -1.83 14.11 28.93
C GLY A 239 -0.52 14.76 28.50
N ASP A 240 0.34 14.02 27.80
CA ASP A 240 1.54 14.58 27.17
C ASP A 240 1.18 15.54 26.04
N THR A 241 2.10 16.46 25.75
CA THR A 241 2.04 17.30 24.56
C THR A 241 2.04 16.41 23.30
N PRO A 242 1.11 16.63 22.33
CA PRO A 242 1.11 15.89 21.08
C PRO A 242 2.46 15.99 20.37
N PHE A 243 3.06 14.85 20.07
CA PHE A 243 4.36 14.78 19.43
C PHE A 243 4.25 14.67 17.91
N ALA A 244 3.31 13.83 17.43
CA ALA A 244 3.17 13.55 16.01
C ALA A 244 1.72 13.57 15.52
N ARG A 245 1.57 13.82 14.22
CA ARG A 245 0.41 13.46 13.40
C ARG A 245 0.72 12.15 12.70
N LEU A 246 0.08 11.07 13.14
CA LEU A 246 0.25 9.73 12.61
C LEU A 246 -0.87 9.41 11.60
N THR A 247 -0.51 9.22 10.34
CA THR A 247 -1.45 8.75 9.30
C THR A 247 -1.40 7.23 9.25
N LEU A 248 -2.54 6.56 9.50
CA LEU A 248 -2.61 5.11 9.44
C LEU A 248 -2.78 4.61 7.99
N PRO A 249 -2.47 3.32 7.73
CA PRO A 249 -2.63 2.75 6.41
C PRO A 249 -4.02 3.01 5.85
N GLY A 250 -4.10 3.54 4.64
CA GLY A 250 -5.36 3.71 3.94
C GLY A 250 -6.20 4.93 4.34
N GLU A 251 -5.71 5.80 5.23
CA GLU A 251 -6.37 7.05 5.65
C GLU A 251 -6.09 8.25 4.74
N ARG A 252 -5.61 8.02 3.52
CA ARG A 252 -5.36 9.10 2.55
C ARG A 252 -6.68 9.80 2.18
N ALA A 253 -6.57 11.07 1.80
CA ALA A 253 -7.71 11.84 1.31
C ALA A 253 -8.20 11.31 -0.05
N ALA A 254 -9.52 11.22 -0.21
CA ALA A 254 -10.14 10.87 -1.49
C ALA A 254 -9.94 11.98 -2.52
N TYR A 255 -9.60 11.60 -3.76
CA TYR A 255 -9.48 12.57 -4.85
C TYR A 255 -10.86 13.14 -5.22
N GLY A 256 -10.93 14.46 -5.42
CA GLY A 256 -12.18 15.13 -5.83
C GLY A 256 -13.21 15.30 -4.70
N GLY A 257 -12.83 15.06 -3.44
CA GLY A 257 -13.61 15.45 -2.26
C GLY A 257 -14.86 14.62 -1.96
N GLN A 258 -15.12 13.54 -2.71
CA GLN A 258 -16.19 12.60 -2.40
C GLN A 258 -15.61 11.30 -1.84
N ASP A 259 -15.58 11.20 -0.51
CA ASP A 259 -15.22 9.95 0.14
C ASP A 259 -16.43 9.02 0.24
N MET A 260 -16.32 7.85 -0.40
CA MET A 260 -17.34 6.79 -0.40
C MET A 260 -16.97 5.61 0.51
N ARG A 261 -15.95 5.75 1.37
CA ARG A 261 -15.57 4.72 2.36
C ARG A 261 -16.69 4.43 3.35
N ALA A 262 -16.93 3.15 3.60
CA ALA A 262 -17.82 2.69 4.65
C ALA A 262 -17.18 2.88 6.03
N ALA A 263 -17.99 2.87 7.09
CA ALA A 263 -17.48 3.05 8.45
C ALA A 263 -16.48 1.96 8.88
N ASN A 264 -16.64 0.73 8.38
CA ASN A 264 -15.74 -0.39 8.62
C ASN A 264 -14.49 -0.40 7.72
N GLU A 265 -14.33 0.62 6.87
CA GLU A 265 -13.14 0.88 6.04
C GLU A 265 -12.31 2.03 6.63
N ARG A 266 -12.53 2.35 7.90
CA ARG A 266 -11.86 3.42 8.65
C ARG A 266 -11.36 2.86 9.96
N TRP A 267 -10.19 3.33 10.39
CA TRP A 267 -9.65 2.97 11.69
C TRP A 267 -10.44 3.67 12.80
N VAL A 268 -10.72 2.93 13.87
CA VAL A 268 -11.41 3.47 15.05
C VAL A 268 -10.55 3.20 16.29
N LEU A 269 -9.69 4.16 16.62
CA LEU A 269 -8.82 4.08 17.78
C LEU A 269 -9.50 4.74 18.99
N LYS A 270 -9.22 4.21 20.18
CA LYS A 270 -9.76 4.70 21.46
C LYS A 270 -8.68 5.47 22.21
N ARG A 271 -9.06 6.56 22.88
CA ARG A 271 -8.18 7.26 23.82
C ARG A 271 -7.88 6.36 25.03
N VAL A 272 -6.80 6.65 25.77
CA VAL A 272 -6.30 5.86 26.92
C VAL A 272 -5.73 4.48 26.54
N GLN A 273 -5.96 4.01 25.32
CA GLN A 273 -5.41 2.75 24.84
C GLN A 273 -4.02 2.97 24.23
N THR A 274 -3.08 2.11 24.58
CA THR A 274 -1.77 2.05 23.93
C THR A 274 -1.84 1.19 22.68
N TYR A 275 -1.30 1.73 21.58
CA TYR A 275 -1.16 1.05 20.30
C TYR A 275 0.29 1.03 19.87
N TRP A 276 0.66 0.10 19.00
CA TRP A 276 1.93 0.15 18.28
C TRP A 276 1.74 -0.05 16.78
N VAL A 277 2.69 0.50 16.00
CA VAL A 277 2.80 0.37 14.55
C VAL A 277 4.28 0.36 14.12
N ARG A 278 4.58 -0.17 12.94
CA ARG A 278 5.80 0.21 12.20
C ARG A 278 5.56 1.53 11.49
N ILE A 279 6.57 2.40 11.50
CA ILE A 279 6.49 3.69 10.82
C ILE A 279 7.43 3.72 9.61
N GLY A 280 7.23 4.70 8.72
CA GLY A 280 8.17 5.01 7.65
C GLY A 280 9.11 6.14 8.06
N LYS A 281 9.35 7.07 7.12
CA LYS A 281 10.15 8.28 7.34
C LYS A 281 9.42 9.29 8.20
N ILE A 282 10.11 9.85 9.20
CA ILE A 282 9.61 10.95 10.04
C ILE A 282 9.85 12.27 9.31
N ARG A 283 8.78 13.06 9.13
CA ARG A 283 8.85 14.38 8.47
C ARG A 283 8.69 15.48 9.50
N LYS A 284 9.77 16.23 9.72
CA LYS A 284 9.77 17.43 10.57
C LYS A 284 9.27 18.63 9.78
N HIS A 285 8.45 19.46 10.42
CA HIS A 285 7.96 20.71 9.83
C HIS A 285 8.89 21.87 10.13
N ALA A 286 8.75 22.96 9.37
CA ALA A 286 9.55 24.16 9.55
C ALA A 286 9.28 24.90 10.87
N LYS A 287 8.07 24.73 11.44
CA LYS A 287 7.67 25.32 12.71
C LYS A 287 8.01 24.38 13.87
N PRO A 288 8.78 24.82 14.89
CA PRO A 288 9.20 23.97 16.00
C PRO A 288 8.04 23.37 16.81
N ASP A 289 6.93 24.10 16.91
CA ASP A 289 5.77 23.69 17.72
C ASP A 289 4.78 22.79 16.95
N GLU A 290 5.04 22.50 15.68
CA GLU A 290 4.14 21.68 14.87
C GLU A 290 4.49 20.19 15.04
N PRO A 291 3.51 19.33 15.41
CA PRO A 291 3.75 17.90 15.54
C PRO A 291 4.31 17.30 14.26
N VAL A 292 5.31 16.44 14.38
CA VAL A 292 5.94 15.80 13.21
C VAL A 292 4.94 14.93 12.45
N SER A 293 5.07 14.82 11.13
CA SER A 293 4.21 13.93 10.33
C SER A 293 4.88 12.56 10.17
N ILE A 294 4.11 11.50 10.46
CA ILE A 294 4.57 10.12 10.38
C ILE A 294 3.52 9.28 9.66
N ASN A 295 3.94 8.44 8.71
CA ASN A 295 3.07 7.45 8.09
C ASN A 295 3.34 6.08 8.72
N ALA A 296 2.28 5.43 9.20
CA ALA A 296 2.36 4.03 9.61
C ALA A 296 2.42 3.12 8.39
N ARG A 297 3.14 2.01 8.53
CA ARG A 297 3.36 0.99 7.49
C ARG A 297 2.64 -0.32 7.78
N THR A 298 2.14 -0.49 9.00
CA THR A 298 1.34 -1.63 9.46
C THR A 298 0.04 -1.12 10.06
N ALA A 299 -0.96 -2.00 10.16
CA ALA A 299 -2.14 -1.74 10.98
C ALA A 299 -1.74 -1.42 12.44
N PRO A 300 -2.51 -0.58 13.14
CA PRO A 300 -2.37 -0.40 14.57
C PRO A 300 -2.69 -1.71 15.29
N VAL A 301 -1.86 -2.07 16.27
CA VAL A 301 -2.09 -3.20 17.17
C VAL A 301 -2.26 -2.66 18.58
N ARG A 302 -3.35 -3.05 19.23
CA ARG A 302 -3.64 -2.71 20.62
C ARG A 302 -2.76 -3.53 21.56
N ILE A 303 -2.11 -2.87 22.51
CA ILE A 303 -1.38 -3.54 23.59
C ILE A 303 -2.36 -3.94 24.70
N ASN A 304 -2.20 -5.17 25.20
CA ASN A 304 -2.86 -5.66 26.40
C ASN A 304 -2.23 -5.10 27.67
#